data_AF-A0A928IHT2-F1
#
_entry.id   AF-A0A928IHT2-F1
#
_cell.length_a   1.000
_cell.length_b   1.000
_cell.length_c   1.000
_cell.angle_alpha   90.00
_cell.angle_beta   90.00
_cell.angle_gamma   90.00
#
_symmetry.space_group_name_H-M   'P 1'
#
loop_
_entity.id
_entity.type
_entity.pdbx_description
1 polymer ?
#
loop_
_entity_poly.entity_id
_entity_poly.type
_entity_poly.pdbx_seq_one_letter_code
_entity_poly.pdbx_strand_id
1 'polypeptide(L)'
;MKKKLLSIFTVFCTLLCLCSCKGDRTPSKGLEFELNEDGSSYFLLSYGDCKDSSVVIPEEHKGLPVTAIGSYAFKKSGVTEVIIPESITSIAYDAFENCPKLAYNEYDGGKYLGNDKNPYLVLIDITDDAENIFKTHKDTKIIAECALWDASTERIALGGSVTHIGNAAFYGCSALETVVLPDSLVSISSEVFGNCKSLTNLTVPEGIAVIEDETFAYCSALTSLTLPKTVEKIGACVISNCEVLRDVYFEGTAAEWRSIEKDEQWDAFSANYTVHCSDEDIKK
;
A
#
# COMPACT_ATOMS: atom_id res chain seq x y z
N MET A 1 5.82 18.50 28.59
CA MET A 1 4.73 19.49 28.48
C MET A 1 5.16 20.68 27.64
N LYS A 2 5.04 20.58 26.32
CA LYS A 2 5.05 21.75 25.42
C LYS A 2 3.71 21.75 24.70
N LYS A 3 2.82 22.65 25.12
CA LYS A 3 1.58 22.96 24.41
C LYS A 3 2.00 23.56 23.05
N LYS A 4 1.79 22.84 21.95
CA LYS A 4 1.83 23.46 20.62
C LYS A 4 0.44 24.02 20.34
N LEU A 5 0.43 25.33 20.07
CA LEU A 5 -0.70 26.08 19.56
C LEU A 5 -1.33 25.32 18.39
N LEU A 6 -2.64 25.15 18.47
CA LEU A 6 -3.48 24.78 17.35
C LEU A 6 -3.38 25.93 16.32
N SER A 7 -2.44 25.82 15.39
CA SER A 7 -2.38 26.67 14.21
C SER A 7 -3.48 26.19 13.26
N ILE A 8 -4.70 26.66 13.51
CA ILE A 8 -5.79 26.63 12.53
C ILE A 8 -5.35 27.53 11.37
N PHE A 9 -4.62 26.97 10.41
CA PHE A 9 -4.65 27.47 9.04
C PHE A 9 -5.83 26.77 8.37
N THR A 10 -7.01 27.36 8.58
CA THR A 10 -8.14 27.14 7.70
C THR A 10 -7.70 27.53 6.30
N VAL A 11 -7.34 26.55 5.46
CA VAL A 11 -7.37 26.78 4.02
C VAL A 11 -8.85 26.98 3.70
N PHE A 12 -9.20 28.25 3.49
CA PHE A 12 -10.42 28.66 2.81
C PHE A 12 -10.39 28.03 1.40
N CYS A 13 -10.82 26.77 1.28
CA CYS A 13 -11.29 26.27 0.00
C CYS A 13 -12.74 26.70 -0.08
N THR A 14 -12.94 27.87 -0.68
CA THR A 14 -14.24 28.45 -0.97
C THR A 14 -15.12 27.40 -1.61
N LEU A 15 -16.19 27.07 -0.88
CA LEU A 15 -17.41 26.48 -1.37
C LEU A 15 -18.02 27.44 -2.41
N LEU A 16 -17.44 27.50 -3.60
CA LEU A 16 -18.14 28.00 -4.77
C LEU A 16 -19.12 26.89 -5.15
N CYS A 17 -20.29 26.98 -4.53
CA CYS A 17 -21.51 26.34 -4.98
C CYS A 17 -21.84 26.90 -6.38
N LEU A 18 -21.16 26.37 -7.39
CA LEU A 18 -21.76 26.19 -8.69
C LEU A 18 -22.34 24.79 -8.64
N CYS A 19 -23.66 24.71 -8.54
CA CYS A 19 -24.42 23.62 -9.16
C CYS A 19 -24.10 23.62 -10.67
N SER A 20 -22.88 23.22 -11.04
CA SER A 20 -22.66 22.57 -12.31
C SER A 20 -23.13 21.16 -12.08
N CYS A 21 -24.08 20.68 -12.87
CA CYS A 21 -24.40 19.26 -12.95
C CYS A 21 -23.08 18.48 -12.84
N LYS A 22 -22.97 17.53 -11.91
CA LYS A 22 -21.84 16.59 -11.84
C LYS A 22 -21.88 15.76 -13.13
N GLY A 23 -21.48 16.38 -14.23
CA GLY A 23 -21.29 15.74 -15.51
C GLY A 23 -20.12 14.81 -15.34
N ASP A 24 -20.26 13.59 -15.86
CA ASP A 24 -19.15 12.69 -16.08
C ASP A 24 -17.98 13.50 -16.63
N ARG A 25 -16.95 13.72 -15.81
CA ARG A 25 -15.74 14.39 -16.29
C ARG A 25 -15.21 13.51 -17.42
N THR A 26 -15.08 14.06 -18.62
CA THR A 26 -14.67 13.27 -19.78
C THR A 26 -13.23 12.81 -19.61
N PRO A 27 -12.88 11.54 -19.88
CA PRO A 27 -11.51 11.07 -19.81
C PRO A 27 -10.54 11.94 -20.60
N SER A 28 -9.39 12.22 -20.00
CA SER A 28 -8.33 13.01 -20.63
C SER A 28 -7.73 12.28 -21.83
N LYS A 29 -7.38 13.05 -22.86
CA LYS A 29 -6.79 12.52 -24.11
C LYS A 29 -5.29 12.66 -24.10
N GLY A 30 -4.59 11.75 -24.77
CA GLY A 30 -3.12 11.77 -24.90
C GLY A 30 -2.37 11.06 -23.77
N LEU A 31 -3.09 10.49 -22.81
CA LEU A 31 -2.54 9.52 -21.86
C LEU A 31 -2.10 8.24 -22.60
N GLU A 32 -0.98 7.67 -22.17
CA GLU A 32 -0.40 6.46 -22.75
C GLU A 32 -0.65 5.27 -21.84
N PHE A 33 -1.13 4.17 -22.42
CA PHE A 33 -1.48 2.95 -21.69
C PHE A 33 -0.75 1.75 -22.28
N GLU A 34 -0.40 0.81 -21.42
CA GLU A 34 0.22 -0.46 -21.79
C GLU A 34 -0.62 -1.63 -21.25
N LEU A 35 -0.76 -2.68 -22.04
CA LEU A 35 -1.55 -3.87 -21.69
C LEU A 35 -0.71 -4.74 -20.76
N ASN A 36 -1.30 -5.20 -19.66
CA ASN A 36 -0.65 -6.15 -18.76
C ASN A 36 -0.32 -7.46 -19.49
N GLU A 37 0.69 -8.20 -19.01
CA GLU A 37 1.22 -9.40 -19.68
C GLU A 37 0.17 -10.50 -19.91
N ASP A 38 -0.83 -10.57 -19.02
CA ASP A 38 -1.96 -11.52 -19.09
C ASP A 38 -3.05 -11.09 -20.08
N GLY A 39 -2.97 -9.87 -20.62
CA GLY A 39 -3.94 -9.30 -21.54
C GLY A 39 -5.29 -8.91 -20.92
N SER A 40 -5.43 -8.89 -19.59
CA SER A 40 -6.72 -8.70 -18.90
C SER A 40 -7.08 -7.24 -18.65
N SER A 41 -6.07 -6.36 -18.59
CA SER A 41 -6.22 -4.97 -18.15
C SER A 41 -5.07 -4.10 -18.66
N TYR A 42 -5.26 -2.78 -18.60
CA TYR A 42 -4.24 -1.78 -18.91
C TYR A 42 -3.72 -1.13 -17.64
N PHE A 43 -2.48 -0.65 -17.68
CA PHE A 43 -1.98 0.36 -16.75
C PHE A 43 -1.67 1.65 -17.50
N LEU A 44 -1.80 2.78 -16.80
CA LEU A 44 -1.37 4.08 -17.30
C LEU A 44 0.16 4.12 -17.27
N LEU A 45 0.79 4.02 -18.44
CA LEU A 45 2.24 4.05 -18.60
C LEU A 45 2.79 5.46 -18.37
N SER A 46 2.15 6.46 -18.99
CA SER A 46 2.65 7.84 -18.93
C SER A 46 1.58 8.89 -19.19
N TYR A 47 1.83 10.11 -18.71
CA TYR A 47 1.06 11.31 -19.03
C TYR A 47 1.11 11.64 -20.53
N GLY A 48 2.14 11.16 -21.23
CA GLY A 48 2.27 11.19 -22.68
C GLY A 48 2.10 12.59 -23.27
N ASP A 49 1.26 12.67 -24.31
CA ASP A 49 0.93 13.91 -25.01
C ASP A 49 -0.23 14.68 -24.39
N CYS A 50 -0.76 14.24 -23.25
CA CYS A 50 -1.87 14.90 -22.57
C CYS A 50 -1.55 16.38 -22.29
N LYS A 51 -2.56 17.23 -22.51
CA LYS A 51 -2.46 18.70 -22.33
C LYS A 51 -3.34 19.21 -21.19
N ASP A 52 -4.10 18.33 -20.54
CA ASP A 52 -5.02 18.68 -19.47
C ASP A 52 -4.27 18.88 -18.16
N SER A 53 -4.47 20.02 -17.49
CA SER A 53 -3.91 20.20 -16.14
C SER A 53 -4.73 19.48 -15.07
N SER A 54 -6.05 19.34 -15.27
CA SER A 54 -6.92 18.48 -14.46
C SER A 54 -7.17 17.19 -15.25
N VAL A 55 -6.52 16.12 -14.84
CA VAL A 55 -6.45 14.86 -15.59
C VAL A 55 -7.49 13.88 -15.08
N VAL A 56 -8.34 13.38 -15.98
CA VAL A 56 -9.28 12.30 -15.67
C VAL A 56 -8.74 11.01 -16.26
N ILE A 57 -8.32 10.08 -15.41
CA ILE A 57 -7.93 8.74 -15.85
C ILE A 57 -9.22 7.96 -16.16
N PRO A 58 -9.37 7.32 -17.33
CA PRO A 58 -10.54 6.52 -17.66
C PRO A 58 -10.59 5.22 -16.85
N GLU A 59 -11.80 4.74 -16.55
CA GLU A 59 -12.02 3.39 -15.98
C GLU A 59 -11.63 2.27 -16.98
N GLU A 60 -11.72 2.55 -18.29
CA GLU A 60 -11.43 1.58 -19.36
C GLU A 60 -10.62 2.19 -20.52
N HIS A 61 -9.73 1.40 -21.11
CA HIS A 61 -9.03 1.70 -22.35
C HIS A 61 -9.23 0.55 -23.35
N LYS A 62 -9.76 0.86 -24.55
CA LYS A 62 -10.05 -0.15 -25.60
C LYS A 62 -10.92 -1.33 -25.14
N GLY A 63 -11.85 -1.09 -24.22
CA GLY A 63 -12.81 -2.08 -23.71
C GLY A 63 -12.26 -3.02 -22.64
N LEU A 64 -11.07 -2.72 -22.09
CA LEU A 64 -10.49 -3.39 -20.94
C LEU A 64 -10.28 -2.39 -19.79
N PRO A 65 -10.37 -2.82 -18.53
CA PRO A 65 -10.22 -1.94 -17.39
C PRO A 65 -8.80 -1.36 -17.30
N VAL A 66 -8.69 -0.12 -16.84
CA VAL A 66 -7.42 0.48 -16.42
C VAL A 66 -7.28 0.25 -14.92
N THR A 67 -6.30 -0.55 -14.51
CA THR A 67 -6.19 -1.05 -13.13
C THR A 67 -4.99 -0.49 -12.37
N ALA A 68 -4.04 0.14 -13.03
CA ALA A 68 -2.86 0.68 -12.36
C ALA A 68 -2.37 2.00 -12.95
N ILE A 69 -1.64 2.76 -12.13
CA ILE A 69 -0.81 3.88 -12.55
C ILE A 69 0.65 3.46 -12.44
N GLY A 70 1.34 3.44 -13.57
CA GLY A 70 2.72 2.97 -13.68
C GLY A 70 3.74 3.93 -13.06
N SER A 71 4.96 3.41 -12.87
CA SER A 71 6.04 4.18 -12.28
C SER A 71 6.34 5.42 -13.11
N TYR A 72 6.56 6.54 -12.42
CA TYR A 72 6.85 7.83 -13.05
C TYR A 72 5.79 8.36 -14.03
N ALA A 73 4.56 7.80 -14.05
CA ALA A 73 3.57 8.13 -15.07
C ALA A 73 3.31 9.64 -15.21
N PHE A 74 3.30 10.39 -14.10
CA PHE A 74 3.13 11.84 -14.06
C PHE A 74 4.40 12.61 -13.66
N LYS A 75 5.56 11.97 -13.59
CA LYS A 75 6.80 12.58 -13.09
C LYS A 75 7.09 13.91 -13.78
N LYS A 76 7.35 14.95 -12.97
CA LYS A 76 7.67 16.32 -13.42
C LYS A 76 6.59 16.97 -14.30
N SER A 77 5.37 16.43 -14.29
CA SER A 77 4.27 17.01 -15.06
C SER A 77 3.73 18.28 -14.40
N GLY A 78 3.05 19.11 -15.21
CA GLY A 78 2.41 20.34 -14.75
C GLY A 78 0.98 20.15 -14.24
N VAL A 79 0.58 18.90 -13.96
CA VAL A 79 -0.79 18.58 -13.52
C VAL A 79 -1.11 19.29 -12.21
N THR A 80 -2.35 19.76 -12.13
CA THR A 80 -2.92 20.43 -10.95
C THR A 80 -3.87 19.52 -10.19
N GLU A 81 -4.46 18.53 -10.86
CA GLU A 81 -5.40 17.58 -10.28
C GLU A 81 -5.33 16.28 -11.09
N VAL A 82 -5.44 15.14 -10.43
CA VAL A 82 -5.57 13.83 -11.06
C VAL A 82 -6.75 13.11 -10.42
N ILE A 83 -7.78 12.83 -11.21
CA ILE A 83 -8.98 12.10 -10.80
C ILE A 83 -8.75 10.61 -11.03
N ILE A 84 -8.74 9.85 -9.93
CA ILE A 84 -8.44 8.42 -9.91
C ILE A 84 -9.75 7.60 -9.93
N PRO A 85 -10.01 6.80 -10.98
CA PRO A 85 -11.19 5.95 -11.08
C PRO A 85 -11.14 4.80 -10.06
N GLU A 86 -12.31 4.21 -9.79
CA GLU A 86 -12.41 3.10 -8.82
C GLU A 86 -11.86 1.78 -9.38
N SER A 87 -11.65 1.67 -10.70
CA SER A 87 -10.95 0.56 -11.33
C SER A 87 -9.47 0.45 -10.94
N ILE A 88 -8.84 1.53 -10.50
CA ILE A 88 -7.43 1.51 -10.08
C ILE A 88 -7.31 0.70 -8.79
N THR A 89 -6.34 -0.22 -8.77
CA THR A 89 -5.98 -1.06 -7.62
C THR A 89 -4.53 -0.84 -7.18
N SER A 90 -3.68 -0.22 -8.00
CA SER A 90 -2.30 0.10 -7.62
C SER A 90 -1.77 1.40 -8.24
N ILE A 91 -0.85 2.04 -7.52
CA ILE A 91 -0.06 3.19 -7.98
C ILE A 91 1.40 2.87 -7.66
N ALA A 92 2.21 2.83 -8.71
CA ALA A 92 3.59 2.39 -8.65
C ALA A 92 4.58 3.54 -8.35
N TYR A 93 5.83 3.13 -8.13
CA TYR A 93 6.95 3.95 -7.67
C TYR A 93 7.01 5.33 -8.35
N ASP A 94 7.03 6.39 -7.53
CA ASP A 94 7.25 7.77 -7.97
C ASP A 94 6.32 8.23 -9.10
N ALA A 95 5.11 7.64 -9.22
CA ALA A 95 4.13 8.02 -10.24
C ALA A 95 3.87 9.53 -10.28
N PHE A 96 3.88 10.22 -9.13
CA PHE A 96 3.67 11.65 -9.00
C PHE A 96 4.92 12.43 -8.57
N GLU A 97 6.12 11.88 -8.77
CA GLU A 97 7.37 12.52 -8.37
C GLU A 97 7.52 13.90 -9.00
N ASN A 98 7.87 14.90 -8.18
CA ASN A 98 8.14 16.26 -8.63
C ASN A 98 6.95 16.88 -9.43
N CYS A 99 5.71 16.65 -9.00
CA CYS A 99 4.51 17.34 -9.51
C CYS A 99 4.18 18.57 -8.63
N PRO A 100 4.83 19.73 -8.80
CA PRO A 100 4.81 20.83 -7.82
C PRO A 100 3.45 21.53 -7.67
N LYS A 101 2.52 21.30 -8.60
CA LYS A 101 1.20 21.93 -8.64
C LYS A 101 0.07 20.95 -8.31
N LEU A 102 0.37 19.67 -8.14
CA LEU A 102 -0.63 18.65 -7.90
C LEU A 102 -1.31 18.92 -6.56
N ALA A 103 -2.60 19.20 -6.59
CA ALA A 103 -3.44 19.30 -5.42
C ALA A 103 -3.73 17.88 -4.89
N TYR A 104 -3.75 17.76 -3.56
CA TYR A 104 -4.09 16.54 -2.83
C TYR A 104 -4.97 16.89 -1.63
N ASN A 105 -5.69 15.88 -1.13
CA ASN A 105 -6.40 15.97 0.13
C ASN A 105 -5.47 15.57 1.28
N GLU A 106 -5.64 16.16 2.45
CA GLU A 106 -4.87 15.80 3.64
C GLU A 106 -5.76 15.16 4.71
N TYR A 107 -5.25 14.13 5.36
CA TYR A 107 -5.84 13.53 6.55
C TYR A 107 -4.76 12.86 7.39
N ASP A 108 -4.66 13.22 8.67
CA ASP A 108 -3.72 12.63 9.64
C ASP A 108 -2.26 12.57 9.15
N GLY A 109 -1.81 13.63 8.48
CA GLY A 109 -0.46 13.70 7.91
C GLY A 109 -0.27 12.94 6.60
N GLY A 110 -1.29 12.30 6.05
CA GLY A 110 -1.25 11.64 4.73
C GLY A 110 -1.73 12.54 3.59
N LYS A 111 -1.14 12.39 2.41
CA LYS A 111 -1.56 12.99 1.14
C LYS A 111 -2.38 12.00 0.33
N TYR A 112 -3.57 12.41 -0.08
CA TYR A 112 -4.51 11.55 -0.76
C TYR A 112 -4.94 12.09 -2.11
N LEU A 113 -5.09 11.17 -3.06
CA LEU A 113 -5.76 11.39 -4.33
C LEU A 113 -7.00 10.51 -4.43
N GLY A 114 -7.92 10.90 -5.31
CA GLY A 114 -9.16 10.16 -5.49
C GLY A 114 -10.07 10.79 -6.51
N ASN A 115 -11.37 10.72 -6.27
CA ASN A 115 -12.39 11.20 -7.19
C ASN A 115 -13.53 11.93 -6.45
N ASP A 116 -14.52 12.40 -7.21
CA ASP A 116 -15.67 13.16 -6.68
C ASP A 116 -16.55 12.39 -5.69
N LYS A 117 -16.43 11.05 -5.62
CA LYS A 117 -17.15 10.18 -4.68
C LYS A 117 -16.28 9.84 -3.47
N ASN A 118 -15.00 9.56 -3.70
CA ASN A 118 -14.02 9.24 -2.67
C ASN A 118 -12.74 10.09 -2.85
N PRO A 119 -12.64 11.25 -2.18
CA PRO A 119 -11.47 12.11 -2.29
C PRO A 119 -10.22 11.53 -1.58
N TYR A 120 -10.40 10.49 -0.75
CA TYR A 120 -9.34 9.83 0.02
C TYR A 120 -9.04 8.42 -0.48
N LEU A 121 -9.34 8.13 -1.75
CA LEU A 121 -9.27 6.78 -2.32
C LEU A 121 -7.88 6.14 -2.17
N VAL A 122 -6.83 6.91 -2.44
CA VAL A 122 -5.44 6.44 -2.43
C VAL A 122 -4.57 7.33 -1.57
N LEU A 123 -3.88 6.74 -0.60
CA LEU A 123 -2.77 7.37 0.11
C LEU A 123 -1.52 7.27 -0.77
N ILE A 124 -0.96 8.42 -1.17
CA ILE A 124 0.17 8.45 -2.12
C ILE A 124 1.51 8.80 -1.47
N ASP A 125 1.48 9.50 -0.33
CA ASP A 125 2.66 10.03 0.35
C ASP A 125 2.21 10.59 1.72
N ILE A 126 3.15 11.01 2.56
CA ILE A 126 2.91 11.70 3.83
C ILE A 126 3.48 13.13 3.80
N THR A 127 2.89 14.02 4.58
CA THR A 127 3.40 15.38 4.84
C THR A 127 4.17 15.47 6.15
N ASP A 128 3.77 14.66 7.13
CA ASP A 128 4.29 14.64 8.50
C ASP A 128 3.96 13.29 9.13
N ASP A 129 4.94 12.74 9.85
CA ASP A 129 4.88 11.49 10.61
C ASP A 129 5.35 11.71 12.05
N ALA A 130 5.44 12.96 12.51
CA ALA A 130 5.93 13.31 13.85
C ALA A 130 5.04 12.84 15.01
N GLU A 131 3.89 12.23 14.71
CA GLU A 131 3.05 11.56 15.71
C GLU A 131 3.39 10.07 15.79
N ASN A 132 3.35 9.52 17.00
CA ASN A 132 3.60 8.10 17.24
C ASN A 132 2.59 7.17 16.52
N ILE A 133 1.45 7.69 16.05
CA ILE A 133 0.41 6.88 15.40
C ILE A 133 -0.03 7.56 14.10
N PHE A 134 0.10 6.85 12.99
CA PHE A 134 -0.46 7.26 11.70
C PHE A 134 -1.76 6.49 11.40
N LYS A 135 -2.82 7.19 11.01
CA LYS A 135 -4.11 6.58 10.67
C LYS A 135 -4.51 6.95 9.25
N THR A 136 -4.81 5.93 8.46
CA THR A 136 -5.44 6.17 7.16
C THR A 136 -6.87 6.68 7.32
N HIS A 137 -7.37 7.42 6.33
CA HIS A 137 -8.79 7.76 6.27
C HIS A 137 -9.67 6.48 6.16
N LYS A 138 -10.87 6.49 6.74
CA LYS A 138 -11.77 5.30 6.75
C LYS A 138 -12.19 4.81 5.36
N ASP A 139 -12.18 5.70 4.38
CA ASP A 139 -12.58 5.43 3.00
C ASP A 139 -11.37 5.14 2.08
N THR A 140 -10.16 5.11 2.63
CA THR A 140 -8.95 4.70 1.89
C THR A 140 -9.08 3.26 1.43
N LYS A 141 -8.82 3.01 0.15
CA LYS A 141 -8.79 1.67 -0.43
C LYS A 141 -7.37 1.19 -0.76
N ILE A 142 -6.49 2.13 -1.10
CA ILE A 142 -5.16 1.82 -1.63
C ILE A 142 -4.12 2.61 -0.86
N ILE A 143 -3.04 1.93 -0.49
CA ILE A 143 -1.80 2.56 -0.05
C ILE A 143 -0.81 2.38 -1.19
N ALA A 144 -0.36 3.48 -1.79
CA ALA A 144 0.53 3.44 -2.95
C ALA A 144 1.91 2.87 -2.59
N GLU A 145 2.64 2.46 -3.61
CA GLU A 145 4.05 2.08 -3.47
C GLU A 145 4.86 3.20 -2.78
N CYS A 146 5.68 2.83 -1.80
CA CYS A 146 6.51 3.72 -1.00
C CYS A 146 5.78 4.83 -0.23
N ALA A 147 4.45 4.78 -0.06
CA ALA A 147 3.67 5.91 0.48
C ALA A 147 4.07 6.36 1.90
N LEU A 148 4.64 5.45 2.72
CA LEU A 148 5.21 5.78 4.04
C LEU A 148 6.67 5.30 4.15
N TRP A 149 7.43 5.32 3.06
CA TRP A 149 8.83 4.93 3.06
C TRP A 149 9.64 5.70 4.13
N ASP A 150 10.41 4.97 4.93
CA ASP A 150 11.22 5.49 6.05
C ASP A 150 10.44 6.33 7.09
N ALA A 151 9.11 6.17 7.18
CA ALA A 151 8.32 6.91 8.16
C ALA A 151 8.69 6.53 9.61
N SER A 152 8.73 7.52 10.49
CA SER A 152 9.12 7.45 11.90
C SER A 152 7.96 7.13 12.86
N THR A 153 6.79 6.78 12.33
CA THR A 153 5.62 6.38 13.13
C THR A 153 5.87 5.07 13.89
N GLU A 154 5.38 5.00 15.13
CA GLU A 154 5.47 3.79 15.97
C GLU A 154 4.29 2.84 15.71
N ARG A 155 3.16 3.35 15.20
CA ARG A 155 1.94 2.57 15.02
C ARG A 155 1.20 2.99 13.77
N ILE A 156 0.73 2.01 13.01
CA ILE A 156 -0.11 2.25 11.82
C ILE A 156 -1.47 1.61 12.02
N ALA A 157 -2.53 2.42 11.90
CA ALA A 157 -3.91 1.96 11.91
C ALA A 157 -4.54 2.13 10.53
N LEU A 158 -4.73 1.02 9.83
CA LEU A 158 -5.37 1.00 8.53
C LEU A 158 -6.89 1.00 8.68
N GLY A 159 -7.56 1.78 7.83
CA GLY A 159 -9.01 1.81 7.74
C GLY A 159 -9.54 0.48 7.20
N GLY A 160 -10.71 0.05 7.68
CA GLY A 160 -11.32 -1.24 7.27
C GLY A 160 -11.80 -1.31 5.81
N SER A 161 -11.49 -0.30 4.99
CA SER A 161 -11.78 -0.29 3.55
C SER A 161 -10.53 -0.53 2.70
N VAL A 162 -9.33 -0.61 3.30
CA VAL A 162 -8.08 -0.82 2.57
C VAL A 162 -8.07 -2.23 2.00
N THR A 163 -7.95 -2.33 0.69
CA THR A 163 -7.94 -3.59 -0.07
C THR A 163 -6.57 -3.89 -0.67
N HIS A 164 -5.73 -2.87 -0.91
CA HIS A 164 -4.41 -3.02 -1.53
C HIS A 164 -3.34 -2.20 -0.81
N ILE A 165 -2.18 -2.79 -0.61
CA ILE A 165 -0.97 -2.14 -0.10
C ILE A 165 0.14 -2.39 -1.12
N GLY A 166 0.67 -1.31 -1.72
CA GLY A 166 1.68 -1.36 -2.76
C GLY A 166 3.07 -1.70 -2.24
N ASN A 167 3.99 -1.93 -3.17
CA ASN A 167 5.37 -2.34 -2.87
C ASN A 167 6.03 -1.36 -1.89
N ALA A 168 6.79 -1.89 -0.94
CA ALA A 168 7.57 -1.10 0.01
C ALA A 168 6.78 0.01 0.73
N ALA A 169 5.45 -0.09 0.85
CA ALA A 169 4.61 0.99 1.37
C ALA A 169 4.99 1.44 2.79
N PHE A 170 5.50 0.54 3.63
CA PHE A 170 6.02 0.82 4.97
C PHE A 170 7.50 0.41 5.11
N TYR A 171 8.21 0.32 4.00
CA TYR A 171 9.63 -0.06 4.03
C TYR A 171 10.41 0.97 4.83
N GLY A 172 11.31 0.49 5.70
CA GLY A 172 12.19 1.34 6.49
C GLY A 172 11.49 2.08 7.63
N CYS A 173 10.20 1.80 7.92
CA CYS A 173 9.51 2.31 9.10
C CYS A 173 10.11 1.75 10.39
N SER A 174 11.33 2.18 10.73
CA SER A 174 12.20 1.52 11.70
C SER A 174 11.69 1.65 13.14
N ALA A 175 10.83 2.63 13.42
CA ALA A 175 10.15 2.82 14.69
C ALA A 175 8.82 2.05 14.78
N LEU A 176 8.30 1.47 13.69
CA LEU A 176 7.00 0.81 13.67
C LEU A 176 7.00 -0.41 14.59
N GLU A 177 6.27 -0.34 15.70
CA GLU A 177 6.11 -1.41 16.67
C GLU A 177 4.90 -2.28 16.38
N THR A 178 3.81 -1.66 15.91
CA THR A 178 2.52 -2.34 15.69
C THR A 178 1.80 -1.80 14.45
N VAL A 179 1.25 -2.71 13.67
CA VAL A 179 0.34 -2.42 12.56
C VAL A 179 -0.84 -3.37 12.63
N VAL A 180 -2.04 -2.86 12.38
CA VAL A 180 -3.24 -3.69 12.28
C VAL A 180 -3.67 -3.71 10.82
N LEU A 181 -3.50 -4.86 10.18
CA LEU A 181 -3.97 -5.12 8.83
C LEU A 181 -5.49 -5.38 8.84
N PRO A 182 -6.27 -4.81 7.90
CA PRO A 182 -7.71 -4.98 7.89
C PRO A 182 -8.13 -6.29 7.18
N ASP A 183 -9.24 -6.88 7.60
CA ASP A 183 -9.81 -8.10 7.00
C ASP A 183 -10.26 -7.91 5.53
N SER A 184 -10.36 -6.65 5.06
CA SER A 184 -10.69 -6.32 3.67
C SER A 184 -9.51 -6.46 2.71
N LEU A 185 -8.30 -6.72 3.22
CA LEU A 185 -7.09 -6.74 2.43
C LEU A 185 -7.07 -7.93 1.48
N VAL A 186 -6.83 -7.66 0.19
CA VAL A 186 -6.82 -8.68 -0.87
C VAL A 186 -5.39 -9.06 -1.26
N SER A 187 -4.45 -8.12 -1.14
CA SER A 187 -3.05 -8.33 -1.50
C SER A 187 -2.08 -7.57 -0.60
N ILE A 188 -0.92 -8.16 -0.35
CA ILE A 188 0.26 -7.53 0.26
C ILE A 188 1.41 -7.68 -0.73
N SER A 189 1.90 -6.55 -1.24
CA SER A 189 3.01 -6.50 -2.19
C SER A 189 4.38 -6.82 -1.57
N SER A 190 5.41 -6.90 -2.42
CA SER A 190 6.81 -7.10 -2.01
C SER A 190 7.30 -5.99 -1.07
N GLU A 191 8.22 -6.34 -0.17
CA GLU A 191 8.96 -5.43 0.71
C GLU A 191 8.11 -4.54 1.65
N VAL A 192 6.80 -4.79 1.78
CA VAL A 192 5.86 -3.89 2.48
C VAL A 192 6.31 -3.50 3.88
N PHE A 193 6.85 -4.44 4.67
CA PHE A 193 7.40 -4.19 6.00
C PHE A 193 8.91 -4.38 6.08
N GLY A 194 9.61 -4.40 4.93
CA GLY A 194 11.06 -4.52 4.89
C GLY A 194 11.72 -3.47 5.79
N ASN A 195 12.74 -3.85 6.56
CA ASN A 195 13.44 -2.96 7.50
C ASN A 195 12.58 -2.30 8.61
N CYS A 196 11.40 -2.84 8.93
CA CYS A 196 10.63 -2.44 10.12
C CYS A 196 11.26 -3.00 11.41
N LYS A 197 12.38 -2.40 11.83
CA LYS A 197 13.27 -2.93 12.88
C LYS A 197 12.67 -3.02 14.29
N SER A 198 11.59 -2.30 14.56
CA SER A 198 10.88 -2.33 15.85
C SER A 198 9.63 -3.21 15.84
N LEU A 199 9.25 -3.79 14.69
CA LEU A 199 8.04 -4.58 14.55
C LEU A 199 8.22 -5.91 15.28
N THR A 200 7.42 -6.15 16.32
CA THR A 200 7.61 -7.31 17.20
C THR A 200 6.74 -8.51 16.85
N ASN A 201 5.56 -8.25 16.30
CA ASN A 201 4.60 -9.25 15.88
C ASN A 201 3.71 -8.70 14.76
N LEU A 202 3.20 -9.59 13.92
CA LEU A 202 2.24 -9.25 12.88
C LEU A 202 1.32 -10.42 12.58
N THR A 203 0.06 -10.11 12.33
CA THR A 203 -0.95 -11.06 11.84
C THR A 203 -1.32 -10.69 10.41
N VAL A 204 -1.07 -11.60 9.48
CA VAL A 204 -1.57 -11.49 8.11
C VAL A 204 -3.05 -11.88 8.11
N PRO A 205 -3.96 -11.05 7.57
CA PRO A 205 -5.39 -11.32 7.60
C PRO A 205 -5.78 -12.48 6.66
N GLU A 206 -6.87 -13.16 6.99
CA GLU A 206 -7.50 -14.18 6.14
C GLU A 206 -7.79 -13.64 4.73
N GLY A 207 -7.66 -14.50 3.71
CA GLY A 207 -7.89 -14.14 2.31
C GLY A 207 -6.62 -13.77 1.53
N ILE A 208 -5.50 -13.54 2.22
CA ILE A 208 -4.19 -13.39 1.57
C ILE A 208 -3.69 -14.76 1.09
N ALA A 209 -3.48 -14.86 -0.22
CA ALA A 209 -3.03 -16.09 -0.89
C ALA A 209 -1.50 -16.14 -1.11
N VAL A 210 -0.86 -14.98 -1.25
CA VAL A 210 0.57 -14.87 -1.56
C VAL A 210 1.22 -13.93 -0.55
N ILE A 211 2.33 -14.38 0.03
CA ILE A 211 3.27 -13.52 0.76
C ILE A 211 4.43 -13.23 -0.17
N GLU A 212 4.49 -12.01 -0.70
CA GLU A 212 5.44 -11.60 -1.72
C GLU A 212 6.87 -11.46 -1.18
N ASP A 213 7.84 -11.38 -2.10
CA ASP A 213 9.26 -11.28 -1.79
C ASP A 213 9.57 -10.20 -0.73
N GLU A 214 10.45 -10.55 0.21
CA GLU A 214 11.00 -9.64 1.22
C GLU A 214 9.97 -8.92 2.12
N THR A 215 8.70 -9.37 2.15
CA THR A 215 7.61 -8.70 2.87
C THR A 215 7.96 -8.32 4.32
N PHE A 216 8.69 -9.18 5.05
CA PHE A 216 9.13 -8.93 6.43
C PHE A 216 10.66 -8.94 6.57
N ALA A 217 11.42 -8.78 5.48
CA ALA A 217 12.87 -8.85 5.52
C ALA A 217 13.44 -7.79 6.47
N TYR A 218 14.51 -8.14 7.19
CA TYR A 218 15.22 -7.26 8.13
C TYR A 218 14.36 -6.72 9.30
N CYS A 219 13.22 -7.35 9.61
CA CYS A 219 12.46 -7.07 10.83
C CYS A 219 13.16 -7.69 12.05
N SER A 220 14.27 -7.08 12.48
CA SER A 220 15.17 -7.62 13.50
C SER A 220 14.58 -7.78 14.91
N ALA A 221 13.41 -7.18 15.18
CA ALA A 221 12.68 -7.35 16.44
C ALA A 221 11.49 -8.33 16.32
N LEU A 222 11.21 -8.88 15.14
CA LEU A 222 10.06 -9.74 14.90
C LEU A 222 10.25 -11.06 15.65
N THR A 223 9.44 -11.26 16.68
CA THR A 223 9.48 -12.46 17.54
C THR A 223 8.45 -13.50 17.11
N SER A 224 7.32 -13.06 16.56
CA SER A 224 6.28 -13.94 16.07
C SER A 224 5.59 -13.40 14.81
N LEU A 225 5.14 -14.30 13.94
CA LEU A 225 4.37 -14.00 12.73
C LEU A 225 3.19 -14.95 12.65
N THR A 226 1.99 -14.44 12.40
CA THR A 226 0.79 -15.26 12.16
C THR A 226 0.41 -15.21 10.70
N LEU A 227 0.31 -16.38 10.07
CA LEU A 227 -0.09 -16.57 8.68
C LEU A 227 -1.42 -17.32 8.60
N PRO A 228 -2.38 -16.85 7.79
CA PRO A 228 -3.67 -17.51 7.64
C PRO A 228 -3.50 -18.79 6.84
N LYS A 229 -4.47 -19.70 6.96
CA LYS A 229 -4.47 -20.96 6.19
C LYS A 229 -4.63 -20.73 4.68
N THR A 230 -5.05 -19.54 4.26
CA THR A 230 -5.23 -19.18 2.85
C THR A 230 -3.94 -18.96 2.10
N VAL A 231 -2.79 -18.87 2.79
CA VAL A 231 -1.49 -18.72 2.11
C VAL A 231 -1.19 -19.95 1.28
N GLU A 232 -1.01 -19.75 -0.02
CA GLU A 232 -0.66 -20.79 -1.01
C GLU A 232 0.79 -20.66 -1.48
N LYS A 233 1.35 -19.43 -1.46
CA LYS A 233 2.72 -19.13 -1.91
C LYS A 233 3.46 -18.18 -0.97
N ILE A 234 4.75 -18.43 -0.77
CA ILE A 234 5.69 -17.58 -0.03
C ILE A 234 6.91 -17.31 -0.90
N GLY A 235 7.17 -16.03 -1.15
CA GLY A 235 8.25 -15.53 -1.98
C GLY A 235 9.65 -15.66 -1.36
N ALA A 236 10.64 -15.13 -2.07
CA ALA A 236 12.04 -15.12 -1.65
C ALA A 236 12.25 -14.19 -0.45
N CYS A 237 13.17 -14.56 0.44
CA CYS A 237 13.64 -13.71 1.54
C CYS A 237 12.55 -13.09 2.45
N VAL A 238 11.34 -13.66 2.49
CA VAL A 238 10.17 -13.10 3.21
C VAL A 238 10.47 -12.78 4.67
N ILE A 239 11.16 -13.67 5.37
CA ILE A 239 11.61 -13.43 6.76
C ILE A 239 13.13 -13.35 6.84
N SER A 240 13.82 -12.88 5.79
CA SER A 240 15.27 -12.78 5.80
C SER A 240 15.78 -11.87 6.91
N ASN A 241 16.83 -12.26 7.63
CA ASN A 241 17.42 -11.48 8.74
C ASN A 241 16.42 -11.12 9.87
N CYS A 242 15.42 -11.97 10.11
CA CYS A 242 14.55 -11.92 11.29
C CYS A 242 15.17 -12.74 12.43
N GLU A 243 16.34 -12.32 12.91
CA GLU A 243 17.25 -13.13 13.76
C GLU A 243 16.66 -13.58 15.11
N VAL A 244 15.65 -12.87 15.60
CA VAL A 244 14.99 -13.13 16.89
C VAL A 244 13.65 -13.84 16.75
N LEU A 245 13.22 -14.17 15.53
CA LEU A 245 11.97 -14.89 15.28
C LEU A 245 12.02 -16.26 15.97
N ARG A 246 10.97 -16.57 16.74
CA ARG A 246 10.84 -17.84 17.47
C ARG A 246 9.63 -18.62 17.03
N ASP A 247 8.55 -17.94 16.70
CA ASP A 247 7.24 -18.56 16.51
C ASP A 247 6.59 -18.08 15.20
N VAL A 248 6.27 -19.03 14.33
CA VAL A 248 5.37 -18.79 13.19
C VAL A 248 4.07 -19.53 13.46
N TYR A 249 2.97 -18.82 13.64
CA TYR A 249 1.65 -19.42 13.81
C TYR A 249 1.02 -19.56 12.44
N PHE A 250 0.75 -20.78 12.01
CA PHE A 250 0.01 -21.06 10.78
C PHE A 250 -1.37 -21.59 11.14
N GLU A 251 -2.42 -20.94 10.65
CA GLU A 251 -3.81 -21.27 11.04
C GLU A 251 -4.33 -22.59 10.44
N GLY A 252 -3.56 -23.22 9.54
CA GLY A 252 -3.86 -24.54 8.98
C GLY A 252 -3.19 -25.71 9.71
N THR A 253 -3.21 -26.87 9.08
CA THR A 253 -2.52 -28.09 9.52
C THR A 253 -1.06 -28.10 9.06
N ALA A 254 -0.23 -28.94 9.67
CA ALA A 254 1.14 -29.15 9.26
C ALA A 254 1.25 -29.78 7.85
N ALA A 255 0.22 -30.49 7.40
CA ALA A 255 0.13 -30.98 6.02
C ALA A 255 -0.07 -29.82 5.03
N GLU A 256 -0.98 -28.90 5.33
CA GLU A 256 -1.23 -27.69 4.53
C GLU A 256 0.02 -26.80 4.51
N TRP A 257 0.68 -26.57 5.66
CA TRP A 257 1.94 -25.82 5.71
C TRP A 257 2.99 -26.39 4.77
N ARG A 258 3.17 -27.72 4.75
CA ARG A 258 4.14 -28.39 3.87
C ARG A 258 3.77 -28.30 2.38
N SER A 259 2.50 -28.07 2.07
CA SER A 259 1.99 -27.96 0.70
C SER A 259 2.15 -26.58 0.07
N ILE A 260 2.31 -25.53 0.89
CA ILE A 260 2.56 -24.16 0.41
C ILE A 260 3.81 -24.13 -0.47
N GLU A 261 3.71 -23.51 -1.64
CA GLU A 261 4.85 -23.22 -2.52
C GLU A 261 5.76 -22.19 -1.85
N LYS A 262 7.01 -22.54 -1.57
CA LYS A 262 7.97 -21.64 -0.92
C LYS A 262 9.21 -21.52 -1.78
N ASP A 263 9.68 -20.30 -1.96
CA ASP A 263 11.00 -20.05 -2.53
C ASP A 263 12.09 -20.72 -1.68
N GLU A 264 13.20 -21.14 -2.29
CA GLU A 264 14.29 -21.83 -1.58
C GLU A 264 14.95 -20.97 -0.50
N GLN A 265 14.87 -19.64 -0.62
CA GLN A 265 15.48 -18.65 0.28
C GLN A 265 14.45 -17.88 1.11
N TRP A 266 13.18 -18.31 1.14
CA TRP A 266 12.10 -17.60 1.85
C TRP A 266 12.43 -17.29 3.33
N ASP A 267 13.18 -18.17 4.00
CA ASP A 267 13.61 -18.05 5.40
C ASP A 267 15.13 -17.84 5.58
N ALA A 268 15.82 -17.32 4.56
CA ALA A 268 17.28 -17.12 4.59
C ALA A 268 17.75 -16.34 5.83
N PHE A 269 18.82 -16.82 6.49
CA PHE A 269 19.41 -16.18 7.68
C PHE A 269 18.49 -16.08 8.92
N SER A 270 17.31 -16.71 8.89
CA SER A 270 16.40 -16.85 10.03
C SER A 270 16.36 -18.31 10.45
N ALA A 271 17.20 -18.66 11.43
CA ALA A 271 17.33 -20.03 11.91
C ALA A 271 16.72 -20.21 13.30
N ASN A 272 16.19 -21.42 13.57
CA ASN A 272 15.68 -21.85 14.87
C ASN A 272 14.38 -21.17 15.30
N TYR A 273 13.31 -21.46 14.56
CA TYR A 273 11.93 -21.11 14.92
C TYR A 273 11.02 -22.35 14.85
N THR A 274 9.87 -22.28 15.50
CA THR A 274 8.84 -23.30 15.44
C THR A 274 7.67 -22.78 14.62
N VAL A 275 7.19 -23.60 13.69
CA VAL A 275 5.90 -23.37 13.04
C VAL A 275 4.83 -24.11 13.85
N HIS A 276 3.95 -23.36 14.48
CA HIS A 276 2.79 -23.88 15.20
C HIS A 276 1.63 -24.04 14.22
N CYS A 277 1.25 -25.28 13.93
CA CYS A 277 0.06 -25.59 13.17
C CYS A 277 -1.06 -26.06 14.11
N SER A 278 -2.28 -26.20 13.58
CA SER A 278 -3.45 -26.62 14.36
C SER A 278 -3.37 -28.07 14.91
N ASP A 279 -2.52 -28.92 14.33
CA ASP A 279 -2.41 -30.36 14.66
C ASP A 279 -1.03 -30.78 15.20
N GLU A 280 0.06 -30.15 14.77
CA GLU A 280 1.42 -30.39 15.27
C GLU A 280 2.38 -29.21 15.05
N ASP A 281 3.48 -29.21 15.80
CA ASP A 281 4.59 -28.25 15.64
C ASP A 281 5.63 -28.77 14.63
N ILE A 282 6.17 -27.87 13.80
CA ILE A 282 7.29 -28.15 12.89
C ILE A 282 8.50 -27.33 13.33
N LYS A 283 9.60 -28.00 13.68
CA LYS A 283 10.86 -27.35 14.05
C LYS A 283 11.72 -27.06 12.81
N LYS A 284 12.25 -25.85 12.73
CA LYS A 284 13.16 -25.39 11.69
C LYS A 284 14.53 -25.05 12.24
#